data_AF-A0A8S9ZIQ8-F1
#
_entry.id   AF-A0A8S9ZIQ8-F1
#
_cell.length_a   1.000
_cell.length_b   1.000
_cell.length_c   1.000
_cell.angle_alpha   90.00
_cell.angle_beta   90.00
_cell.angle_gamma   90.00
#
_symmetry.space_group_name_H-M   'P 1'
#
loop_
_entity.id
_entity.type
_entity.pdbx_description
1 polymer ?
#
loop_
_entity_poly.entity_id
_entity_poly.type
_entity_poly.pdbx_seq_one_letter_code
_entity_poly.pdbx_strand_id
1 'polypeptide(L)'
;MVKWQYAIDKKIPMFWSGDPGEFPEGCTVFLSSLNKKYFKLTLPNYRKNIEEMKIVRFWLEQLFRCSFRKSSFYFIFNSEMIKILFQNNKNIPLKFNIQEFYRIFFHDSIGVWADGVHDFLNLYNLIINVKYPVFRVLDNSTQDNSAPKLYLFY
;
A
#
# COMPACT_ATOMS: atom_id res chain seq x y z
N MET A 1 9.61 -15.14 16.54
CA MET A 1 10.94 -14.88 15.94
C MET A 1 11.15 -15.74 14.69
N VAL A 2 10.93 -17.07 14.76
CA VAL A 2 11.06 -18.02 13.62
C VAL A 2 10.35 -17.57 12.32
N LYS A 3 9.13 -17.01 12.42
CA LYS A 3 8.34 -16.61 11.23
C LYS A 3 8.87 -15.39 10.49
N TRP A 4 9.62 -14.51 11.16
CA TRP A 4 10.23 -13.36 10.49
C TRP A 4 11.44 -13.79 9.69
N GLN A 5 12.23 -14.73 10.24
CA GLN A 5 13.32 -15.36 9.50
C GLN A 5 12.78 -16.09 8.27
N TYR A 6 11.69 -16.85 8.41
CA TYR A 6 11.00 -17.47 7.28
C TYR A 6 10.66 -16.48 6.16
N ALA A 7 10.09 -15.31 6.49
CA ALA A 7 9.76 -14.30 5.48
C ALA A 7 10.99 -13.73 4.76
N ILE A 8 12.09 -13.56 5.50
CA ILE A 8 13.38 -13.11 4.95
C ILE A 8 13.95 -14.17 4.01
N ASP A 9 14.00 -15.43 4.46
CA ASP A 9 14.55 -16.55 3.70
C ASP A 9 13.77 -16.80 2.40
N LYS A 10 12.44 -16.66 2.46
CA LYS A 10 11.55 -16.75 1.30
C LYS A 10 11.49 -15.48 0.45
N LYS A 11 12.17 -14.41 0.87
CA LYS A 11 12.15 -13.10 0.21
C LYS A 11 10.72 -12.62 -0.07
N ILE A 12 9.81 -12.80 0.89
CA ILE A 12 8.44 -12.33 0.75
C ILE A 12 8.48 -10.79 0.61
N PRO A 13 7.89 -10.20 -0.44
CA PRO A 13 7.95 -8.75 -0.63
C PRO A 13 7.01 -8.04 0.35
N MET A 14 7.37 -6.82 0.73
CA MET A 14 6.51 -5.92 1.51
C MET A 14 5.37 -5.34 0.67
N PHE A 15 5.66 -5.11 -0.62
CA PHE A 15 4.78 -4.45 -1.57
C PHE A 15 4.68 -5.26 -2.85
N TRP A 16 3.47 -5.29 -3.42
CA TRP A 16 3.25 -5.73 -4.79
C TRP A 16 3.21 -4.49 -5.69
N SER A 17 4.07 -4.48 -6.72
CA SER A 17 3.91 -3.59 -7.87
C SER A 17 2.96 -4.28 -8.86
N GLY A 18 2.10 -3.50 -9.51
CA GLY A 18 1.29 -4.01 -10.62
C GLY A 18 2.10 -4.23 -11.90
N ASP A 19 3.34 -3.76 -11.92
CA ASP A 19 4.24 -3.84 -13.07
C ASP A 19 5.36 -4.87 -12.81
N PRO A 20 5.40 -5.98 -13.59
CA PRO A 20 6.44 -6.99 -13.48
C PRO A 20 7.76 -6.50 -14.07
N GLY A 21 8.47 -5.65 -13.33
CA GLY A 21 9.78 -5.12 -13.76
C GLY A 21 10.26 -3.96 -12.89
N GLU A 22 9.33 -3.19 -12.33
CA GLU A 22 9.63 -2.07 -11.44
C GLU A 22 9.30 -2.41 -10.00
N PHE A 23 10.14 -3.24 -9.38
CA PHE A 23 10.18 -3.31 -7.93
C PHE A 23 11.18 -2.27 -7.44
N PRO A 24 10.74 -1.06 -7.06
CA PRO A 24 11.68 -0.10 -6.48
C PRO A 24 12.25 -0.72 -5.21
N GLU A 25 13.54 -0.47 -4.96
CA GLU A 25 14.22 -0.95 -3.74
C GLU A 25 13.48 -0.53 -2.46
N GLY A 26 12.67 0.53 -2.54
CA GLY A 26 11.65 0.83 -1.55
C GLY A 26 10.42 1.57 -2.09
N CYS A 27 9.32 1.45 -1.35
CA CYS A 27 8.07 2.14 -1.58
C CYS A 27 8.06 3.47 -0.83
N THR A 28 7.69 4.55 -1.53
CA THR A 28 7.34 5.82 -0.89
C THR A 28 5.84 5.92 -0.69
N VAL A 29 5.39 6.06 0.56
CA VAL A 29 4.01 6.37 0.89
C VAL A 29 3.86 7.86 1.16
N PHE A 30 2.91 8.51 0.47
CA PHE A 30 2.53 9.91 0.72
C PHE A 30 1.22 9.96 1.50
N LEU A 31 1.28 10.55 2.70
CA LEU A 31 0.12 10.66 3.59
C LEU A 31 -0.12 12.13 3.90
N SER A 32 -1.36 12.60 3.68
CA SER A 32 -1.75 13.97 4.04
C SER A 32 -2.55 13.96 5.33
N SER A 33 -2.06 14.71 6.33
CA SER A 33 -2.85 15.00 7.53
C SER A 33 -3.83 16.15 7.27
N LEU A 34 -4.77 16.36 8.19
CA LEU A 34 -5.71 17.48 8.14
C LEU A 34 -5.03 18.85 7.97
N ASN A 35 -3.78 18.98 8.44
CA ASN A 35 -2.99 20.20 8.37
C ASN A 35 -2.18 20.34 7.07
N LYS A 36 -2.50 19.56 6.02
CA LYS A 36 -1.80 19.55 4.72
C LYS A 36 -0.29 19.22 4.79
N LYS A 37 0.16 18.63 5.90
CA LYS A 37 1.54 18.10 5.99
C LYS A 37 1.60 16.76 5.29
N TYR A 38 2.57 16.60 4.40
CA TYR A 38 2.85 15.35 3.73
C TYR A 38 3.92 14.58 4.50
N PHE A 39 3.61 13.33 4.85
CA PHE A 39 4.61 12.40 5.35
C PHE A 39 5.09 11.54 4.19
N LYS A 40 6.41 11.52 3.99
CA LYS A 40 7.09 10.64 3.07
C LYS A 40 7.70 9.49 3.87
N LEU A 41 7.15 8.29 3.73
CA LEU A 41 7.73 7.09 4.33
C LEU A 41 8.32 6.21 3.25
N THR A 42 9.64 6.00 3.28
CA THR A 42 10.33 5.06 2.39
C THR A 42 10.57 3.76 3.13
N LEU A 43 9.94 2.67 2.69
CA LEU A 43 10.13 1.32 3.24
C LEU A 43 10.73 0.41 2.18
N PRO A 44 11.77 -0.38 2.49
CA PRO A 44 12.34 -1.27 1.49
C PRO A 44 11.39 -2.43 1.17
N ASN A 45 11.41 -2.88 -0.08
CA ASN A 45 10.50 -3.93 -0.52
C ASN A 45 10.90 -5.31 0.01
N TYR A 46 12.19 -5.62 0.02
CA TYR A 46 12.74 -6.84 0.60
C TYR A 46 13.51 -6.51 1.87
N ARG A 47 13.25 -7.25 2.95
CA ARG A 47 13.95 -7.07 4.23
C ARG A 47 15.15 -8.01 4.30
N LYS A 48 16.28 -7.49 4.75
CA LYS A 48 17.54 -8.24 4.81
C LYS A 48 17.75 -8.92 6.16
N ASN A 49 17.14 -8.39 7.22
CA ASN A 49 17.36 -8.87 8.59
C ASN A 49 16.18 -8.57 9.52
N ILE A 50 16.26 -9.11 10.74
CA ILE A 50 15.23 -8.98 11.77
C ILE A 50 15.08 -7.54 12.28
N GLU A 51 16.16 -6.77 12.37
CA GLU A 51 16.10 -5.37 12.84
C GLU A 51 15.33 -4.48 11.88
N GLU A 52 15.55 -4.70 10.58
CA GLU A 52 14.69 -4.17 9.54
C GLU A 52 13.23 -4.60 9.80
N MET A 53 12.91 -5.88 9.95
CA MET A 53 11.52 -6.30 10.22
C MET A 53 10.87 -5.54 11.41
N LYS A 54 11.62 -5.29 12.50
CA LYS A 54 11.15 -4.47 13.64
C LYS A 54 10.84 -3.02 13.24
N ILE A 55 11.73 -2.36 12.50
CA ILE A 55 11.55 -0.97 12.05
C ILE A 55 10.29 -0.84 11.19
N VAL A 56 10.05 -1.76 10.26
CA VAL A 56 8.85 -1.71 9.40
C VAL A 56 7.60 -1.93 10.25
N ARG A 57 7.61 -2.92 11.15
CA ARG A 57 6.49 -3.16 12.06
C ARG A 57 6.17 -1.91 12.87
N PHE A 58 7.19 -1.26 13.44
CA PHE A 58 7.02 -0.03 14.21
C PHE A 58 6.34 1.06 13.37
N TRP A 59 6.84 1.34 12.16
CA TRP A 59 6.23 2.35 11.30
C TRP A 59 4.81 2.01 10.89
N LEU A 60 4.53 0.75 10.51
CA LEU A 60 3.19 0.30 10.18
C LEU A 60 2.23 0.42 11.37
N GLU A 61 2.70 0.11 12.58
CA GLU A 61 1.92 0.28 13.80
C GLU A 61 1.57 1.76 14.04
N GLN A 62 2.52 2.68 13.84
CA GLN A 62 2.22 4.12 13.91
C GLN A 62 1.20 4.52 12.86
N LEU A 63 1.36 4.05 11.62
CA LEU A 63 0.45 4.35 10.53
C LEU A 63 -0.98 3.87 10.77
N PHE A 64 -1.16 2.65 11.29
CA PHE A 64 -2.49 2.12 11.63
C PHE A 64 -3.17 2.86 12.80
N ARG A 65 -2.40 3.58 13.63
CA ARG A 65 -2.93 4.41 14.72
C ARG A 65 -3.23 5.85 14.32
N CYS A 66 -2.90 6.24 13.10
CA CYS A 66 -3.16 7.59 12.60
C CYS A 66 -4.43 7.65 11.75
N SER A 67 -5.04 8.85 11.72
CA SER A 67 -6.12 9.20 10.81
C SER A 67 -5.60 10.13 9.71
N PHE A 68 -5.91 9.80 8.46
CA PHE A 68 -5.51 10.57 7.29
C PHE A 68 -6.73 11.07 6.54
N ARG A 69 -6.67 12.33 6.08
CA ARG A 69 -7.73 12.87 5.23
C ARG A 69 -7.66 12.23 3.84
N LYS A 70 -6.44 12.22 3.26
CA LYS A 70 -6.19 11.62 1.95
C LYS A 70 -4.93 10.77 1.99
N SER A 71 -4.98 9.62 1.33
CA SER A 71 -3.81 8.77 1.07
C SER A 71 -3.74 8.42 -0.41
N SER A 72 -2.53 8.42 -0.96
CA SER A 72 -2.26 7.90 -2.30
C SER A 72 -1.22 6.80 -2.21
N PHE A 73 -1.55 5.62 -2.73
CA PHE A 73 -0.62 4.49 -2.78
C PHE A 73 -0.39 4.07 -4.23
N TYR A 74 0.88 3.95 -4.60
CA TYR A 74 1.33 3.37 -5.87
C TYR A 74 1.46 1.85 -5.81
N PHE A 75 1.43 1.27 -4.59
CA PHE A 75 1.70 -0.14 -4.34
C PHE A 75 0.70 -0.69 -3.33
N ILE A 76 0.54 -2.01 -3.34
CA ILE A 76 -0.31 -2.75 -2.40
C ILE A 76 0.59 -3.39 -1.34
N PHE A 77 0.27 -3.22 -0.06
CA PHE A 77 0.95 -3.98 1.00
C PHE A 77 0.66 -5.46 0.85
N ASN A 78 1.70 -6.29 0.89
CA ASN A 78 1.53 -7.74 0.86
C ASN A 78 0.79 -8.21 2.13
N SER A 79 -0.42 -8.76 1.95
CA SER A 79 -1.26 -9.20 3.07
C SER A 79 -0.60 -10.33 3.89
N GLU A 80 0.18 -11.21 3.26
CA GLU A 80 0.95 -12.25 3.94
C GLU A 80 2.01 -11.64 4.84
N MET A 81 2.74 -10.63 4.33
CA MET A 81 3.76 -9.93 5.10
C MET A 81 3.15 -9.20 6.31
N ILE A 82 2.01 -8.52 6.13
CA ILE A 82 1.29 -7.88 7.24
C ILE A 82 0.88 -8.92 8.29
N LYS A 83 0.36 -10.08 7.87
CA LYS A 83 0.04 -11.18 8.80
C LYS A 83 1.29 -11.62 9.58
N ILE A 84 2.44 -11.80 8.92
CA ILE A 84 3.69 -12.22 9.57
C ILE A 84 4.18 -11.18 10.59
N LEU A 85 4.09 -9.89 10.26
CA LEU A 85 4.55 -8.80 11.15
C LEU A 85 3.68 -8.68 12.41
N PHE A 86 2.37 -8.91 12.28
CA PHE A 86 1.39 -8.61 13.33
C PHE A 86 0.69 -9.83 13.94
N GLN A 87 1.03 -11.05 13.55
CA GLN A 87 0.35 -12.29 14.01
C GLN A 87 0.16 -12.40 15.53
N ASN A 88 1.14 -11.93 16.32
CA ASN A 88 1.10 -12.04 17.76
C ASN A 88 0.39 -10.86 18.45
N ASN A 89 -0.02 -9.84 17.70
CA ASN A 89 -0.54 -8.59 18.24
C ASN A 89 -2.03 -8.45 17.94
N LYS A 90 -2.86 -9.11 18.75
CA LYS A 90 -4.33 -9.04 18.64
C LYS A 90 -4.89 -7.64 18.98
N ASN A 91 -4.10 -6.81 19.66
CA ASN A 91 -4.56 -5.53 20.21
C ASN A 91 -4.38 -4.35 19.25
N ILE A 92 -3.70 -4.52 18.12
CA ILE A 92 -3.54 -3.45 17.13
C ILE A 92 -4.65 -3.60 16.11
N PRO A 93 -5.57 -2.62 15.99
CA PRO A 93 -6.45 -2.58 14.84
C PRO A 93 -5.57 -2.33 13.61
N LEU A 94 -5.35 -3.37 12.80
CA LEU A 94 -4.59 -3.26 11.54
C LEU A 94 -5.44 -2.56 10.49
N LYS A 95 -5.84 -1.31 10.75
CA LYS A 95 -6.73 -0.55 9.87
C LYS A 95 -6.19 0.86 9.70
N PHE A 96 -6.00 1.27 8.47
CA PHE A 96 -5.84 2.66 8.12
C PHE A 96 -7.18 3.38 8.29
N ASN A 97 -7.18 4.46 9.08
CA ASN A 97 -8.32 5.36 9.19
C ASN A 97 -8.16 6.46 8.13
N ILE A 98 -8.71 6.22 6.94
CA ILE A 98 -8.56 7.11 5.78
C ILE A 98 -9.93 7.60 5.34
N GLN A 99 -10.11 8.91 5.20
CA GLN A 99 -11.36 9.49 4.71
C GLN A 99 -11.51 9.33 3.19
N GLU A 100 -10.46 9.69 2.44
CA GLU A 100 -10.40 9.60 0.97
C GLU A 100 -9.20 8.75 0.56
N PHE A 101 -9.45 7.61 -0.07
CA PHE A 101 -8.40 6.73 -0.57
C PHE A 101 -8.26 6.91 -2.08
N TYR A 102 -7.04 7.12 -2.56
CA TYR A 102 -6.70 7.19 -3.97
C TYR A 102 -5.71 6.08 -4.31
N ARG A 103 -6.02 5.29 -5.33
CA ARG A 103 -5.06 4.39 -5.96
C ARG A 103 -4.75 4.93 -7.34
N ILE A 104 -3.47 5.06 -7.64
CA ILE A 104 -3.00 5.48 -8.96
C ILE A 104 -2.70 4.23 -9.77
N PHE A 105 -3.32 4.13 -10.95
CA PHE A 105 -3.06 3.06 -11.91
C PHE A 105 -2.35 3.64 -13.12
N PHE A 106 -1.36 2.92 -13.65
CA PHE A 106 -0.70 3.23 -14.92
C PHE A 106 -1.28 2.34 -16.02
N HIS A 107 -1.59 2.94 -17.17
CA HIS A 107 -2.40 2.35 -18.24
C HIS A 107 -1.80 1.05 -18.84
N ASP A 108 -0.48 0.88 -18.80
CA ASP A 108 0.18 -0.28 -19.43
C ASP A 108 -0.07 -1.61 -18.70
N SER A 109 -0.71 -1.55 -17.52
CA SER A 109 -0.92 -2.71 -16.66
C SER A 109 -2.27 -3.42 -16.81
N ILE A 110 -3.13 -3.05 -17.78
CA ILE A 110 -4.54 -3.51 -17.95
C ILE A 110 -4.73 -5.06 -17.95
N GLY A 111 -3.72 -5.84 -18.34
CA GLY A 111 -3.78 -7.30 -18.29
C GLY A 111 -3.63 -7.95 -16.90
N VAL A 112 -3.01 -7.26 -15.93
CA VAL A 112 -2.65 -7.80 -14.59
C VAL A 112 -3.78 -7.63 -13.55
N TRP A 113 -4.98 -7.23 -14.02
CA TRP A 113 -6.03 -6.71 -13.15
C TRP A 113 -6.80 -7.78 -12.38
N ALA A 114 -6.93 -8.99 -12.90
CA ALA A 114 -7.78 -10.00 -12.26
C ALA A 114 -7.25 -10.42 -10.87
N ASP A 115 -5.95 -10.71 -10.76
CA ASP A 115 -5.35 -11.16 -9.50
C ASP A 115 -5.05 -9.99 -8.55
N GLY A 116 -4.57 -8.87 -9.10
CA GLY A 116 -4.25 -7.67 -8.31
C GLY A 116 -5.48 -6.97 -7.73
N VAL A 117 -6.66 -7.11 -8.36
CA VAL A 117 -7.93 -6.60 -7.79
C VAL A 117 -8.40 -7.49 -6.65
N HIS A 118 -8.25 -8.81 -6.73
CA HIS A 118 -8.63 -9.70 -5.63
C HIS A 118 -7.77 -9.45 -4.39
N ASP A 119 -6.45 -9.36 -4.54
CA ASP A 119 -5.55 -9.02 -3.44
C ASP A 119 -5.76 -7.60 -2.92
N PHE A 120 -6.08 -6.66 -3.82
CA PHE A 120 -6.48 -5.32 -3.41
C PHE A 120 -7.74 -5.33 -2.58
N LEU A 121 -8.80 -6.06 -2.98
CA LEU A 121 -10.06 -6.16 -2.25
C LEU A 121 -9.87 -6.89 -0.91
N ASN A 122 -9.05 -7.93 -0.88
CA ASN A 122 -8.68 -8.63 0.35
C ASN A 122 -7.92 -7.70 1.30
N LEU A 123 -6.95 -6.93 0.80
CA LEU A 123 -6.25 -5.93 1.59
C LEU A 123 -7.19 -4.80 2.04
N TYR A 124 -8.04 -4.31 1.14
CA TYR A 124 -9.03 -3.28 1.41
C TYR A 124 -9.93 -3.69 2.57
N ASN A 125 -10.48 -4.90 2.53
CA ASN A 125 -11.32 -5.46 3.58
C ASN A 125 -10.55 -5.75 4.88
N LEU A 126 -9.27 -6.10 4.78
CA LEU A 126 -8.42 -6.41 5.93
C LEU A 126 -7.97 -5.15 6.67
N ILE A 127 -7.57 -4.10 5.94
CA ILE A 127 -6.79 -3.00 6.50
C ILE A 127 -7.25 -1.59 6.15
N ILE A 128 -8.33 -1.37 5.38
CA ILE A 128 -8.78 -0.01 5.08
C ILE A 128 -10.24 0.18 5.47
N ASN A 129 -10.50 1.06 6.44
CA ASN A 129 -11.85 1.54 6.71
C ASN A 129 -12.06 2.87 5.98
N VAL A 130 -12.47 2.81 4.71
CA VAL A 130 -12.70 4.03 3.93
C VAL A 130 -14.16 4.43 4.02
N LYS A 131 -14.42 5.70 4.37
CA LYS A 131 -15.76 6.26 4.33
C LYS A 131 -16.23 6.52 2.89
N TYR A 132 -15.30 6.88 2.00
CA TYR A 132 -15.53 7.16 0.58
C TYR A 132 -14.38 6.60 -0.28
N PRO A 133 -14.45 5.34 -0.77
CA PRO A 133 -13.48 4.85 -1.75
C PRO A 133 -13.57 5.68 -3.03
N VAL A 134 -12.44 6.21 -3.49
CA VAL A 134 -12.34 6.91 -4.77
C VAL A 134 -11.21 6.30 -5.59
N PHE A 135 -11.57 5.42 -6.51
CA PHE A 135 -10.61 4.90 -7.47
C PHE A 135 -10.32 5.94 -8.54
N ARG A 136 -9.05 6.27 -8.79
CA ARG A 136 -8.65 7.18 -9.86
C ARG A 136 -7.66 6.48 -10.78
N VAL A 137 -8.11 6.12 -11.97
CA VAL A 137 -7.19 5.75 -13.04
C VAL A 137 -6.63 7.05 -13.61
N LEU A 138 -5.32 7.24 -13.57
CA LEU A 138 -4.66 8.35 -14.26
C LEU A 138 -4.31 7.87 -15.66
N ASP A 139 -5.09 8.30 -16.64
CA ASP A 139 -4.81 8.06 -18.04
C ASP A 139 -3.85 9.15 -18.56
N ASN A 140 -2.61 8.76 -18.81
CA ASN A 140 -1.59 9.62 -19.42
C ASN A 140 -1.44 9.37 -20.94
N SER A 141 -2.31 8.56 -21.55
CA SER A 141 -2.16 8.12 -22.95
C SER A 141 -2.62 9.16 -23.98
N THR A 142 -3.32 10.22 -23.56
CA THR A 142 -3.58 11.36 -24.43
C THR A 142 -2.37 12.29 -24.44
N GLN A 143 -1.58 12.25 -25.52
CA GLN A 143 -0.60 13.30 -25.87
C GLN A 143 -1.24 14.70 -26.07
N ASP A 144 -2.55 14.80 -25.92
CA ASP A 144 -3.26 16.06 -25.90
C ASP A 144 -3.17 16.67 -24.50
N ASN A 145 -2.79 17.95 -24.39
CA ASN A 145 -2.62 18.70 -23.13
C ASN A 145 -3.93 18.86 -22.31
N SER A 146 -4.97 18.11 -22.65
CA SER A 146 -6.19 17.98 -21.87
C SER A 146 -5.93 17.25 -20.55
N ALA A 147 -6.50 17.78 -19.47
CA ALA A 147 -6.39 17.22 -18.13
C ALA A 147 -6.74 15.71 -18.08
N PRO A 148 -6.06 14.91 -17.24
CA PRO A 148 -6.27 13.46 -17.16
C PRO A 148 -7.76 13.12 -16.94
N LYS A 149 -8.26 12.15 -17.71
CA LYS A 149 -9.67 11.71 -17.64
C LYS A 149 -9.92 10.95 -16.34
N LEU A 150 -11.00 11.31 -15.66
CA LEU A 150 -11.41 10.76 -14.37
C LEU A 150 -12.46 9.66 -14.58
N TYR A 151 -12.15 8.43 -14.19
CA TYR A 151 -13.13 7.34 -14.12
C TYR A 151 -13.47 7.06 -12.66
N LEU A 152 -14.76 7.20 -12.30
CA LEU A 152 -15.30 6.86 -11.00
C LEU A 152 -15.98 5.50 -11.09
N PHE A 153 -15.56 4.56 -10.25
CA PHE A 153 -16.23 3.27 -10.06
C PHE A 153 -16.96 3.32 -8.71
N TYR A 154 -18.28 3.14 -8.74
CA TYR A 154 -19.17 3.08 -7.56
C TYR A 154 -19.44 1.64 -7.17
#